data_AF-A0A7S2C9J9-F1
#
_entry.id   AF-A0A7S2C9J9-F1
#
_cell.length_a   1.000
_cell.length_b   1.000
_cell.length_c   1.000
_cell.angle_alpha   90.00
_cell.angle_beta   90.00
_cell.angle_gamma   90.00
#
_symmetry.space_group_name_H-M   'P 1'
#
loop_
_entity.id
_entity.type
_entity.pdbx_description
1 polymer ?
#
loop_
_entity_poly.entity_id
_entity_poly.type
_entity_poly.pdbx_seq_one_letter_code
_entity_poly.pdbx_strand_id
1 'polypeptide(L)'
;ERHYPGRTYRSFICNGSWWFSMAWAVLKLFTDQRTLEGLEIYPHNCPALHESLLKYMDEDHLPMKYGGKSQLPLPDTPIERAMREYALKVVEQNGLTME
;
A
#
# COMPACT_ATOMS: atom_id res chain seq x y z
N GLU A 1 -11.90 -3.89 7.93
CA GLU A 1 -11.65 -4.93 8.95
C GLU A 1 -12.58 -6.13 8.90
N ARG A 2 -13.90 -5.97 8.68
CA ARG A 2 -14.87 -7.08 8.79
C ARG A 2 -14.64 -8.31 7.87
N HIS A 3 -14.04 -8.12 6.69
CA HIS A 3 -13.86 -9.21 5.70
C HIS A 3 -12.41 -9.67 5.51
N TYR A 4 -11.44 -8.83 5.88
CA TYR A 4 -10.00 -9.14 5.80
C TYR A 4 -9.26 -8.66 7.05
N PRO A 5 -9.64 -9.13 8.26
CA PRO A 5 -9.00 -8.68 9.50
C PRO A 5 -7.54 -9.16 9.56
N GLY A 6 -6.63 -8.27 9.95
CA GLY A 6 -5.24 -8.63 10.25
C GLY A 6 -4.35 -9.00 9.05
N ARG A 7 -4.79 -8.78 7.81
CA ARG A 7 -3.93 -8.93 6.62
C ARG A 7 -2.96 -7.77 6.43
N THR A 8 -3.33 -6.58 6.87
CA THR A 8 -2.48 -5.40 6.79
C THR A 8 -1.42 -5.47 7.88
N TYR A 9 -0.15 -5.52 7.47
CA TYR A 9 0.99 -5.48 8.39
C TYR A 9 1.45 -4.04 8.67
N ARG A 10 1.69 -3.26 7.60
CA ARG A 10 2.09 -1.85 7.67
C ARG A 10 1.40 -1.03 6.59
N SER A 11 1.07 0.21 6.93
CA SER A 11 0.45 1.19 6.04
C SER A 11 1.19 2.51 6.10
N PHE A 12 1.43 3.11 4.94
CA PHE A 12 2.14 4.39 4.81
C PHE A 12 1.27 5.41 4.09
N ILE A 13 1.09 6.57 4.69
CA ILE A 13 0.52 7.74 4.00
C ILE A 13 1.67 8.65 3.63
N CYS A 14 2.04 8.59 2.35
CA CYS A 14 3.15 9.34 1.78
C CYS A 14 2.65 10.70 1.28
N ASN A 15 3.43 11.76 1.52
CA ASN A 15 3.13 13.11 1.04
C ASN A 15 1.79 13.66 1.54
N GLY A 16 1.45 13.38 2.81
CA GLY A 16 0.26 13.94 3.45
C GLY A 16 0.25 15.47 3.39
N SER A 17 -0.89 16.03 2.99
CA SER A 17 -1.13 17.46 3.02
C SER A 17 -1.33 17.95 4.45
N TRP A 18 -1.22 19.26 4.67
CA TRP A 18 -1.40 19.86 6.00
C TRP A 18 -2.80 19.61 6.60
N TRP A 19 -3.85 19.53 5.76
CA TRP A 19 -5.22 19.27 6.20
C TRP A 19 -5.45 17.81 6.60
N PHE A 20 -4.59 16.88 6.14
CA PHE A 20 -4.75 15.46 6.42
C PHE A 20 -4.68 15.16 7.92
N SER A 21 -3.81 15.85 8.66
CA SER A 21 -3.72 15.70 10.12
C SER A 21 -5.03 15.99 10.84
N MET A 22 -5.82 16.94 10.32
CA MET A 22 -7.14 17.29 10.88
C MET A 22 -8.17 16.20 10.58
N ALA A 23 -8.21 15.70 9.35
CA ALA A 23 -9.07 14.56 8.99
C ALA A 23 -8.70 13.30 9.79
N TRP A 24 -7.40 13.06 9.96
CA TRP A 24 -6.87 11.92 10.71
C TRP A 24 -7.27 11.95 12.19
N ALA A 25 -7.36 13.14 12.80
CA ALA A 25 -7.81 13.29 14.18
C ALA A 25 -9.25 12.81 14.41
N VAL A 26 -10.10 12.86 13.37
CA VAL A 26 -11.46 12.32 13.41
C VAL A 26 -11.46 10.83 13.09
N LEU A 27 -10.75 10.42 12.03
CA LEU A 27 -10.72 9.03 11.57
C LEU A 27 -10.16 8.07 12.62
N LYS A 28 -9.15 8.49 13.39
CA LYS A 28 -8.55 7.66 14.44
C LYS A 28 -9.55 7.24 15.53
N LEU A 29 -10.62 8.02 15.77
CA LEU A 29 -11.65 7.67 16.76
C LEU A 29 -12.50 6.47 16.33
N PHE A 30 -12.56 6.21 15.02
CA PHE A 30 -13.31 5.11 14.43
C PHE A 30 -12.42 3.96 13.95
N THR A 31 -11.11 4.07 14.14
CA THR A 31 -10.13 3.07 13.68
C THR A 31 -9.69 2.21 14.85
N ASP A 32 -9.63 0.89 14.66
CA ASP A 32 -9.15 -0.03 15.67
C ASP A 32 -7.67 0.21 16.01
N GLN A 33 -7.30 -0.04 17.27
CA GLN A 33 -5.96 0.16 17.79
C GLN A 33 -4.89 -0.59 16.99
N ARG A 34 -5.19 -1.81 16.54
CA ARG A 34 -4.26 -2.61 15.73
C ARG A 34 -3.93 -1.95 14.40
N THR A 35 -4.91 -1.31 13.78
CA THR A 35 -4.72 -0.57 12.53
C THR A 35 -3.94 0.73 12.76
N LEU A 36 -4.15 1.38 13.90
CA LEU A 36 -3.40 2.58 14.29
C LEU A 36 -1.91 2.28 14.52
N GLU A 37 -1.57 1.16 15.16
CA GLU A 37 -0.18 0.75 15.43
C GLU A 37 0.62 0.45 14.14
N GLY A 38 -0.07 0.02 13.09
CA GLY A 38 0.52 -0.30 11.79
C GLY A 38 0.62 0.88 10.83
N LEU A 39 0.07 2.06 11.17
CA LEU A 39 -0.05 3.19 10.26
C LEU A 39 0.95 4.31 10.57
N GLU A 40 1.72 4.69 9.55
CA GLU A 40 2.67 5.80 9.63
C GLU A 40 2.30 6.88 8.60
N ILE A 41 2.27 8.13 9.05
CA ILE A 41 1.85 9.28 8.22
C ILE A 41 3.02 10.23 8.08
N TYR A 42 3.38 10.53 6.83
CA TYR A 42 4.50 11.39 6.51
C TYR A 42 4.04 12.59 5.68
N PRO A 43 4.34 13.82 6.12
CA PRO A 43 4.06 15.01 5.33
C PRO A 43 4.94 15.06 4.07
N HIS A 44 4.58 15.95 3.14
CA HIS A 44 5.37 16.21 1.93
C HIS A 44 6.83 16.55 2.27
N ASN A 45 7.78 16.00 1.50
CA ASN A 45 9.23 16.17 1.69
C ASN A 45 9.77 15.75 3.07
N CYS A 46 9.15 14.77 3.74
CA CYS A 46 9.66 14.25 5.01
C CYS A 46 10.79 13.22 4.76
N PRO A 47 12.05 13.48 5.16
CA PRO A 47 13.16 12.53 4.94
C PRO A 47 12.94 11.17 5.62
N ALA A 48 12.25 11.18 6.78
CA ALA A 48 11.96 9.97 7.55
C ALA A 48 11.04 8.98 6.81
N LEU A 49 10.29 9.43 5.78
CA LEU A 49 9.48 8.54 4.95
C LEU A 49 10.36 7.49 4.25
N HIS A 50 11.43 7.95 3.60
CA HIS A 50 12.33 7.08 2.85
C HIS A 50 13.01 6.07 3.78
N GLU A 51 13.54 6.52 4.91
CA GLU A 51 14.16 5.65 5.92
C GLU A 51 13.17 4.62 6.48
N SER A 52 11.89 4.97 6.65
CA SER A 52 10.89 4.02 7.13
C SER A 52 10.50 2.99 6.08
N LEU A 53 10.33 3.40 4.83
CA LEU A 53 10.05 2.49 3.71
C LEU A 53 11.17 1.45 3.54
N LEU A 54 12.43 1.86 3.64
CA LEU A 54 13.59 0.96 3.52
C LEU A 54 13.70 -0.08 4.63
N LYS A 55 12.98 0.06 5.75
CA LYS A 55 12.91 -1.00 6.78
C LYS A 55 12.09 -2.21 6.31
N TYR A 56 11.24 -2.02 5.31
CA TYR A 56 10.27 -3.03 4.86
C TYR A 56 10.40 -3.39 3.38
N MET A 57 11.15 -2.62 2.60
CA MET A 57 11.30 -2.82 1.16
C MET A 57 12.72 -2.46 0.71
N ASP A 58 13.32 -3.32 -0.11
CA ASP A 58 14.62 -3.03 -0.71
C ASP A 58 14.54 -1.79 -1.61
N GLU A 59 15.60 -0.98 -1.60
CA GLU A 59 15.66 0.28 -2.35
C GLU A 59 15.45 0.08 -3.86
N ASP A 60 15.96 -1.04 -4.40
CA ASP A 60 15.83 -1.40 -5.82
C ASP A 60 14.39 -1.78 -6.21
N HIS A 61 13.56 -2.16 -5.25
CA HIS A 61 12.14 -2.46 -5.44
C HIS A 61 11.24 -1.25 -5.12
N LEU A 62 11.73 -0.29 -4.35
CA LEU A 62 10.99 0.91 -4.00
C LEU A 62 10.86 1.86 -5.22
N PRO A 63 9.65 2.30 -5.59
CA PRO A 63 9.46 3.22 -6.72
C PRO A 63 10.18 4.56 -6.53
N MET A 64 10.71 5.12 -7.62
CA MET A 64 11.37 6.44 -7.62
C MET A 64 10.49 7.56 -7.03
N LYS A 65 9.17 7.53 -7.26
CA LYS A 65 8.23 8.52 -6.70
C LYS A 65 8.14 8.53 -5.17
N TYR A 66 8.65 7.48 -4.51
CA TYR A 66 8.74 7.37 -3.06
C TYR A 66 10.21 7.37 -2.57
N GLY A 67 11.16 7.75 -3.43
CA GLY A 67 12.57 7.89 -3.12
C GLY A 67 13.43 6.66 -3.35
N GLY A 68 12.92 5.59 -3.98
CA GLY A 68 13.72 4.40 -4.31
C GLY A 68 14.34 4.42 -5.71
N LYS A 69 14.79 3.26 -6.18
CA LYS A 69 15.48 3.09 -7.49
C LYS A 69 14.63 2.37 -8.54
N SER A 70 13.48 1.81 -8.17
CA SER A 70 12.63 1.07 -9.10
C SER A 70 11.99 2.00 -10.14
N GLN A 71 12.22 1.68 -11.41
CA GLN A 71 11.62 2.33 -12.57
C GLN A 71 10.39 1.59 -13.10
N LEU A 72 9.99 0.50 -12.42
CA LEU A 72 8.81 -0.24 -12.83
C LEU A 72 7.55 0.65 -12.74
N PRO A 73 6.66 0.58 -13.74
CA PRO A 73 5.43 1.34 -13.72
C PRO A 73 4.51 0.85 -12.59
N LEU A 74 3.75 1.77 -12.02
CA LEU A 74 2.63 1.47 -11.12
C LEU A 74 1.39 2.14 -11.73
N PRO A 75 0.37 1.41 -12.24
CA PRO A 75 0.16 -0.04 -12.32
C PRO A 75 0.77 -0.71 -13.58
N ASP A 76 0.46 -1.98 -13.82
CA ASP A 76 0.80 -2.79 -15.01
C ASP A 76 2.25 -3.29 -15.06
N THR A 77 2.74 -3.76 -13.92
CA THR A 77 4.03 -4.46 -13.84
C THR A 77 3.96 -5.85 -14.52
N PRO A 78 5.09 -6.45 -14.94
CA PRO A 78 5.10 -7.82 -15.47
C PRO A 78 4.49 -8.85 -14.52
N ILE A 79 4.73 -8.71 -13.21
CA ILE A 79 4.17 -9.62 -12.21
C ILE A 79 2.65 -9.45 -12.06
N GLU A 80 2.14 -8.22 -12.12
CA GLU A 80 0.71 -7.95 -12.08
C GLU A 80 -0.01 -8.56 -13.28
N ARG A 81 0.59 -8.46 -14.48
CA ARG A 81 0.07 -9.11 -15.69
C ARG A 81 0.04 -10.64 -15.53
N ALA A 82 1.13 -11.23 -15.06
CA ALA A 82 1.21 -12.68 -14.84
C ALA A 82 0.19 -13.15 -13.77
N MET A 83 0.03 -12.39 -12.68
CA MET A 83 -0.97 -12.67 -11.65
C MET A 83 -2.39 -12.60 -12.20
N ARG A 84 -2.70 -11.58 -13.00
CA ARG A 84 -4.02 -11.42 -13.64
C ARG A 84 -4.31 -12.57 -14.60
N GLU A 85 -3.38 -12.92 -15.47
CA GLU A 85 -3.51 -14.04 -16.40
C GLU A 85 -3.73 -15.37 -15.67
N TYR A 86 -2.97 -15.60 -14.58
CA TYR A 86 -3.15 -16.78 -13.75
C TYR A 86 -4.53 -16.81 -13.09
N ALA A 87 -4.97 -15.72 -12.49
CA ALA A 87 -6.28 -15.63 -11.86
C ALA A 87 -7.41 -15.92 -12.86
N LEU A 88 -7.33 -15.36 -14.07
CA LEU A 88 -8.31 -15.60 -15.14
C LEU A 88 -8.34 -17.08 -15.55
N LYS A 89 -7.19 -17.74 -15.68
CA LYS A 89 -7.13 -19.19 -15.94
C LYS A 89 -7.80 -20.01 -14.85
N VAL A 90 -7.57 -19.68 -13.57
CA VAL A 90 -8.17 -20.41 -12.45
C VAL A 90 -9.70 -20.23 -12.45
N VAL A 91 -10.19 -19.03 -12.74
CA VAL A 91 -11.62 -18.76 -12.86
C VAL A 91 -12.25 -19.63 -13.96
N GLU A 92 -11.65 -19.64 -15.16
CA GLU A 92 -12.12 -20.43 -16.30
C GLU A 92 -12.14 -21.93 -15.97
N GLN A 93 -11.07 -22.45 -15.34
CA GLN A 93 -10.98 -23.85 -14.92
C GLN A 93 -12.07 -24.27 -13.93
N ASN A 94 -12.60 -23.33 -13.15
CA ASN A 94 -13.66 -23.58 -12.17
C ASN A 94 -15.07 -23.25 -12.70
N GLY A 95 -15.20 -22.91 -13.98
CA GLY A 95 -16.50 -22.58 -14.60
C GLY A 95 -17.13 -21.30 -14.03
N LEU A 96 -16.32 -20.41 -13.44
CA LEU A 96 -16.77 -19.13 -12.91
C LEU A 96 -16.70 -18.07 -14.01
N THR A 97 -17.56 -17.06 -13.96
CA THR A 97 -17.50 -15.89 -14.85
C THR A 97 -17.11 -14.65 -14.05
N MET A 98 -16.16 -13.87 -14.56
CA MET A 98 -15.86 -12.54 -14.03
C MET A 98 -16.92 -11.59 -14.57
N GLU A 99 -17.75 -11.01 -13.70
CA GLU A 99 -18.64 -9.89 -14.03
C GLU A 99 -17.88 -8.56 -14.10
#